data_AF-A0A520C4G4-F1
#
_entry.id   AF-A0A520C4G4-F1
#
_cell.length_a   1.000
_cell.length_b   1.000
_cell.length_c   1.000
_cell.angle_alpha   90.00
_cell.angle_beta   90.00
_cell.angle_gamma   90.00
#
_symmetry.space_group_name_H-M   'P 1'
#
loop_
_entity.id
_entity.type
_entity.pdbx_description
1 polymer ?
#
loop_
_entity_poly.entity_id
_entity_poly.type
_entity_poly.pdbx_seq_one_letter_code
_entity_poly.pdbx_strand_id
1 'polypeptide(L)'
;MQKSLKSQAADLDMAPSTLSRKLNPAEGDTQRLNCDDLEAWLASTGDASAVIGYLAAKYMDNDIARKARVLSKVEGMLPDLLAAIEAMKAGT
;
A
#
# COMPACT_ATOMS: atom_id res chain seq x y z
N MET A 1 -9.73 1.29 -8.56
CA MET A 1 -9.37 0.88 -9.94
C MET A 1 -7.87 1.10 -10.08
N GLN A 2 -7.06 0.08 -10.37
CA GLN A 2 -5.62 0.28 -10.58
C GLN A 2 -5.39 1.14 -11.83
N LYS A 3 -4.56 2.18 -11.72
CA LYS A 3 -4.14 3.02 -12.86
C LYS A 3 -3.35 2.19 -13.86
N SER A 4 -3.48 2.49 -15.16
CA SER A 4 -2.67 1.85 -16.19
C SER A 4 -1.19 2.26 -16.05
N LEU A 5 -0.26 1.40 -16.49
CA LEU A 5 1.19 1.69 -16.45
C LEU A 5 1.54 3.02 -17.14
N LYS A 6 0.85 3.34 -18.24
CA LYS A 6 1.02 4.62 -18.95
C LYS A 6 0.60 5.82 -18.11
N SER A 7 -0.50 5.70 -17.36
CA SER A 7 -0.97 6.74 -16.45
C SER A 7 -0.02 6.93 -15.27
N GLN A 8 0.49 5.84 -14.70
CA GLN A 8 1.46 5.91 -13.61
C GLN A 8 2.78 6.54 -14.07
N ALA A 9 3.28 6.16 -15.25
CA ALA A 9 4.51 6.74 -15.81
C ALA A 9 4.37 8.24 -16.10
N ALA A 10 3.20 8.68 -16.58
CA ALA A 10 2.92 10.10 -16.80
C ALA A 10 2.91 10.90 -15.49
N ASP A 11 2.33 10.36 -14.42
CA ASP A 11 2.34 11.01 -13.09
C ASP A 11 3.77 11.14 -12.52
N LEU A 12 4.67 10.24 -12.93
CA LEU A 12 6.08 10.18 -12.51
C LEU A 12 7.03 11.00 -13.40
N ASP A 13 6.49 11.75 -14.37
CA ASP A 13 7.26 12.48 -15.38
C ASP A 13 8.31 11.59 -16.10
N MET A 14 7.94 10.35 -16.41
CA MET A 14 8.83 9.41 -17.10
C MET A 14 8.13 8.60 -18.20
N ALA A 15 8.94 8.06 -19.12
CA ALA A 15 8.42 7.20 -20.18
C ALA A 15 7.92 5.85 -19.61
N PRO A 16 6.83 5.25 -20.16
CA PRO A 16 6.34 3.95 -19.72
C PRO A 16 7.38 2.82 -19.82
N SER A 17 8.28 2.88 -20.80
CA SER A 17 9.41 1.95 -20.95
C SER A 17 10.42 2.09 -19.80
N THR A 18 10.68 3.31 -19.35
CA THR A 18 11.55 3.59 -18.18
C THR A 18 10.95 3.02 -16.90
N LEU A 19 9.65 3.24 -16.67
CA LEU A 19 8.96 2.66 -15.52
C LEU A 19 8.97 1.13 -15.57
N SER A 20 8.71 0.53 -16.74
CA SER A 20 8.76 -0.93 -16.90
C SER A 20 10.14 -1.51 -16.62
N ARG A 21 11.21 -0.83 -17.03
CA ARG A 21 12.60 -1.26 -16.79
C ARG A 21 12.99 -1.11 -15.32
N LYS A 22 12.55 -0.05 -14.64
CA LYS A 22 12.75 0.14 -13.20
C LYS A 22 12.01 -0.91 -12.36
N LEU A 23 10.80 -1.29 -12.76
CA LEU A 23 10.00 -2.32 -12.09
C LEU A 23 10.50 -3.75 -12.36
N ASN A 24 11.15 -3.98 -13.51
CA ASN A 24 11.72 -5.27 -13.88
C ASN A 24 13.17 -5.11 -14.36
N PRO A 25 14.11 -4.85 -13.44
CA PRO A 25 15.50 -4.58 -13.78
C PRO A 25 16.18 -5.85 -14.32
N ALA A 26 16.93 -5.70 -15.42
CA ALA A 26 17.78 -6.77 -15.95
C ALA A 26 19.01 -7.02 -15.06
N GLU A 27 19.62 -8.19 -15.16
CA GLU A 27 20.87 -8.49 -14.46
C GLU A 27 21.96 -7.46 -14.84
N GLY A 28 22.53 -6.78 -13.86
CA GLY A 28 23.52 -5.71 -14.06
C GLY A 28 22.95 -4.32 -14.35
N ASP A 29 21.63 -4.12 -14.32
CA ASP A 29 21.03 -2.81 -14.54
C ASP A 29 21.27 -1.86 -13.35
N THR A 30 21.81 -0.68 -13.65
CA THR A 30 22.10 0.37 -12.66
C THR A 30 20.91 1.32 -12.44
N GLN A 31 19.92 1.33 -13.34
CA GLN A 31 18.70 2.13 -13.17
C GLN A 31 17.67 1.39 -12.30
N ARG A 32 17.97 1.29 -11.01
CA ARG A 32 17.03 0.75 -10.03
C ARG A 32 15.89 1.73 -9.74
N LEU A 33 14.77 1.19 -9.29
CA LEU A 33 13.73 1.96 -8.61
C LEU A 33 14.32 2.51 -7.30
N ASN A 34 14.45 3.82 -7.20
CA ASN A 34 14.97 4.48 -6.01
C ASN A 34 13.83 4.90 -5.06
N CYS A 35 14.18 5.47 -3.90
CA CYS A 35 13.18 5.92 -2.92
C CYS A 35 12.30 7.05 -3.47
N ASP A 36 12.86 7.99 -4.24
CA ASP A 36 12.11 9.11 -4.82
C ASP A 36 11.07 8.61 -5.83
N ASP A 37 11.43 7.62 -6.67
CA ASP A 37 10.53 6.95 -7.60
C ASP A 37 9.41 6.24 -6.84
N LEU A 38 9.73 5.60 -5.70
CA LEU A 38 8.75 4.92 -4.86
C LEU A 38 7.78 5.93 -4.25
N GLU A 39 8.26 7.04 -3.69
CA GLU A 39 7.41 8.08 -3.11
C GLU A 39 6.46 8.69 -4.15
N ALA A 40 6.99 9.03 -5.32
CA ALA A 40 6.20 9.55 -6.42
C ALA A 40 5.18 8.49 -6.92
N TRP A 41 5.55 7.20 -6.92
CA TRP A 41 4.65 6.12 -7.32
C TRP A 41 3.52 5.91 -6.32
N LEU A 42 3.81 5.98 -5.02
CA LEU A 42 2.79 5.91 -3.96
C LEU A 42 1.84 7.10 -4.00
N ALA A 43 2.34 8.30 -4.31
CA ALA A 43 1.50 9.48 -4.51
C ALA A 43 0.57 9.33 -5.74
N SER A 44 1.07 8.72 -6.83
CA SER A 44 0.27 8.44 -8.03
C SER A 44 -0.81 7.37 -7.80
N THR A 45 -0.47 6.25 -7.15
CA THR A 45 -1.38 5.11 -7.00
C THR A 45 -2.36 5.26 -5.85
N GLY A 46 -2.02 6.06 -4.84
CA GLY A 46 -2.79 6.16 -3.60
C GLY A 46 -2.59 4.96 -2.67
N ASP A 47 -1.67 4.04 -2.99
CA ASP A 47 -1.43 2.80 -2.24
C ASP A 47 -0.41 2.97 -1.09
N ALA A 48 -0.10 4.22 -0.71
CA ALA A 48 0.87 4.56 0.33
C ALA A 48 0.66 3.78 1.63
N SER A 49 -0.59 3.72 2.12
CA SER A 49 -0.91 3.05 3.39
C SER A 49 -0.63 1.54 3.36
N ALA A 50 -0.95 0.87 2.24
CA ALA A 50 -0.72 -0.56 2.08
C ALA A 50 0.77 -0.90 2.00
N VAL A 51 1.54 -0.10 1.26
CA VAL A 51 2.99 -0.30 1.10
C VAL A 51 3.75 0.00 2.38
N ILE A 52 3.42 1.10 3.08
CA ILE A 52 4.00 1.41 4.39
C ILE A 52 3.66 0.29 5.39
N GLY A 53 2.42 -0.20 5.40
CA GLY A 53 2.01 -1.32 6.23
C GLY A 53 2.82 -2.59 5.99
N TYR A 54 3.05 -2.94 4.71
CA TYR A 54 3.90 -4.06 4.33
C TYR A 54 5.36 -3.86 4.76
N LEU A 55 5.95 -2.70 4.49
CA LEU A 55 7.35 -2.41 4.84
C LEU A 55 7.56 -2.41 6.35
N ALA A 56 6.65 -1.82 7.13
CA ALA A 56 6.69 -1.85 8.58
C ALA A 56 6.53 -3.29 9.13
N ALA A 57 5.70 -4.13 8.50
CA ALA A 57 5.58 -5.53 8.87
C ALA A 57 6.82 -6.36 8.51
N LYS A 58 7.50 -6.02 7.42
CA LYS A 58 8.67 -6.77 6.94
C LYS A 58 9.96 -6.39 7.66
N TYR A 59 10.18 -5.10 7.90
CA TYR A 59 11.45 -4.56 8.37
C TYR A 59 11.42 -4.05 9.81
N MET A 60 10.23 -3.77 10.36
CA MET A 60 10.07 -3.28 11.74
C MET A 60 9.36 -4.29 12.66
N ASP A 61 9.28 -5.57 12.27
CA ASP A 61 8.55 -6.56 13.06
C ASP A 61 9.25 -6.80 14.40
N ASN A 62 8.69 -6.22 15.45
CA ASN A 62 8.85 -6.67 16.82
C ASN A 62 7.46 -6.93 17.40
N ASP A 63 7.39 -7.76 18.43
CA ASP A 63 6.12 -8.22 19.01
C ASP A 63 5.21 -7.08 19.47
N ILE A 64 5.77 -5.93 19.86
CA ILE A 64 5.04 -4.75 20.33
C ILE A 64 4.36 -4.05 19.15
N ALA A 65 5.10 -3.79 18.07
CA ALA A 65 4.58 -3.14 16.87
C ALA A 65 3.49 -3.99 16.20
N ARG A 66 3.67 -5.32 16.18
CA ARG A 66 2.66 -6.25 15.66
C ARG A 66 1.36 -6.20 16.47
N LYS A 67 1.46 -6.23 17.81
CA LYS A 67 0.28 -6.11 18.70
C LYS A 67 -0.45 -4.79 18.49
N ALA A 68 0.27 -3.66 18.40
CA ALA A 68 -0.32 -2.35 18.20
C ALA A 68 -1.09 -2.25 16.86
N ARG A 69 -0.53 -2.77 15.76
CA ARG A 69 -1.20 -2.80 14.44
C ARG A 69 -2.47 -3.65 14.46
N VAL A 70 -2.42 -4.83 15.08
CA VAL A 70 -3.57 -5.73 15.19
C VAL A 70 -4.67 -5.10 16.04
N LEU A 71 -4.30 -4.50 17.17
CA LEU A 71 -5.25 -3.82 18.06
C LEU A 71 -5.96 -2.68 17.32
N SER A 72 -5.22 -1.81 16.65
CA SER A 72 -5.80 -0.70 15.87
C SER A 72 -6.76 -1.19 14.77
N LYS A 73 -6.45 -2.32 14.13
CA LYS A 73 -7.34 -2.93 13.14
C LYS A 73 -8.64 -3.45 13.79
N VAL A 74 -8.55 -4.08 14.96
CA VAL A 74 -9.73 -4.55 15.71
C VAL A 74 -10.57 -3.36 16.19
N GLU A 75 -9.93 -2.29 16.68
CA GLU A 75 -10.59 -1.03 17.06
C GLU A 75 -11.31 -0.36 15.88
N GLY A 76 -10.72 -0.40 14.69
CA GLY A 76 -11.38 0.11 13.47
C GLY A 76 -12.60 -0.70 13.04
N MET A 77 -12.67 -1.98 13.39
CA MET A 77 -13.80 -2.87 13.05
C MET A 77 -14.95 -2.81 14.07
N LEU A 78 -14.74 -2.19 15.24
CA LEU A 78 -15.73 -2.09 16.32
C LEU A 78 -17.04 -1.40 15.88
N PRO A 79 -17.01 -0.27 15.15
CA PRO A 79 -18.23 0.38 14.66
C PRO A 79 -19.05 -0.52 13.73
N ASP A 80 -18.38 -1.22 12.81
CA ASP A 80 -19.04 -2.13 11.85
C ASP A 80 -19.66 -3.34 12.56
N LEU A 81 -18.96 -3.89 13.56
CA LEU A 81 -19.45 -4.97 14.42
C LEU A 81 -20.68 -4.55 15.23
N LEU A 82 -20.66 -3.35 15.80
CA LEU A 82 -21.81 -2.79 16.54
C LEU A 82 -23.01 -2.61 15.61
N ALA A 83 -22.81 -2.03 14.43
CA ALA A 83 -23.86 -1.87 13.43
C ALA A 83 -24.45 -3.22 12.99
N ALA A 84 -23.60 -4.24 12.79
CA ALA A 84 -24.05 -5.59 12.46
C ALA A 84 -24.89 -6.22 13.59
N ILE A 85 -24.48 -6.05 14.85
CA ILE A 85 -25.23 -6.55 16.02
C ILE A 85 -26.59 -5.87 16.12
N GLU A 86 -26.67 -4.55 15.90
CA GLU A 86 -27.94 -3.82 15.91
C GLU A 86 -28.87 -4.27 14.79
N ALA A 87 -28.33 -4.46 13.57
CA ALA A 87 -29.11 -4.97 12.44
C ALA A 87 -29.70 -6.37 12.71
N MET A 88 -28.96 -7.26 13.37
CA MET A 88 -29.47 -8.57 13.76
C MET A 88 -30.57 -8.47 14.84
N LYS A 89 -30.42 -7.56 15.82
CA LYS A 89 -31.44 -7.33 16.85
C LYS A 89 -32.72 -6.70 16.32
N ALA A 90 -32.64 -5.88 15.27
CA ALA A 90 -33.81 -5.26 14.65
C ALA A 90 -34.58 -6.21 13.71
N GLY A 91 -33.94 -7.29 13.26
CA GLY A 91 -34.52 -8.32 12.39
C GLY A 91 -35.07 -9.56 13.11
N THR A 92 -35.08 -9.57 14.44
CA THR A 92 -35.72 -10.60 15.30
C THR A 92 -36.86 -9.99 16.10
#